data_AF-A0A396ILY6-F1
#
_entry.id   AF-A0A396ILY6-F1
#
_cell.length_a   1.000
_cell.length_b   1.000
_cell.length_c   1.000
_cell.angle_alpha   90.00
_cell.angle_beta   90.00
_cell.angle_gamma   90.00
#
_symmetry.space_group_name_H-M   'P 1'
#
loop_
_entity.id
_entity.type
_entity.pdbx_description
1 polymer ?
#
loop_
_entity_poly.entity_id
_entity_poly.type
_entity_poly.pdbx_seq_one_letter_code
_entity_poly.pdbx_strand_id
1 'polypeptide(L)'
;MQAKDTTRLQFLDSLVARKSVVPIASGRQIIQSPTYIVRAKIGTPPQTLLLAMDTSNDAAWIPCTACDGCASTLFAPEKSTTFKNVSCAAPECKQVFTSLTKTHFFVMVFVTRYIFILACI
;
A
#
# COMPACT_ATOMS: atom_id res chain seq x y z
N MET A 1 -21.84 22.55 28.77
CA MET A 1 -20.75 22.78 27.81
C MET A 1 -19.49 22.13 28.37
N GLN A 2 -19.06 21.00 27.80
CA GLN A 2 -17.86 20.30 28.29
C GLN A 2 -16.63 21.18 28.05
N ALA A 3 -15.85 21.36 29.10
CA ALA A 3 -14.64 22.16 29.12
C ALA A 3 -13.65 21.67 28.06
N LYS A 4 -12.90 22.63 27.52
CA LYS A 4 -11.80 22.50 26.56
C LYS A 4 -10.73 21.52 27.08
N ASP A 5 -10.91 20.22 26.83
CA ASP A 5 -10.00 19.14 27.21
C ASP A 5 -8.74 19.18 26.35
N THR A 6 -7.84 20.07 26.74
CA THR A 6 -6.61 20.41 26.03
C THR A 6 -5.61 19.25 26.09
N THR A 7 -5.64 18.46 27.16
CA THR A 7 -4.80 17.27 27.35
C THR A 7 -5.15 16.18 26.35
N ARG A 8 -6.44 15.94 26.10
CA ARG A 8 -6.90 14.99 25.08
C ARG A 8 -6.48 15.43 23.68
N LEU A 9 -6.57 16.73 23.37
CA LEU A 9 -6.13 17.27 22.09
C LEU A 9 -4.61 17.12 21.89
N GLN A 10 -3.80 17.46 22.89
CA GLN A 10 -2.34 17.28 22.85
C GLN A 10 -1.95 15.80 22.68
N PHE A 11 -2.66 14.89 23.34
CA PHE A 11 -2.47 13.46 23.15
C PHE A 11 -2.77 13.03 21.71
N LEU A 12 -3.90 13.46 21.14
CA LEU A 12 -4.27 13.16 19.75
C LEU A 12 -3.25 13.74 18.76
N ASP A 13 -2.79 14.97 18.95
CA ASP A 13 -1.75 15.59 18.11
C ASP A 13 -0.43 14.83 18.18
N SER A 14 -0.05 14.34 19.37
CA SER A 14 1.16 13.52 19.54
C SER A 14 1.08 12.18 18.79
N LEU A 15 -0.12 11.63 18.59
CA LEU A 15 -0.34 10.43 17.79
C LEU A 15 -0.27 10.73 16.28
N VAL A 16 -0.75 11.90 15.86
CA VAL A 16 -0.70 12.34 14.45
C VAL A 16 0.74 12.67 14.02
N ALA A 17 1.52 13.32 14.87
CA ALA A 17 2.92 13.66 14.58
C ALA A 17 3.82 12.42 14.35
N ARG A 18 3.41 11.26 14.86
CA ARG A 18 4.10 9.97 14.66
C ARG A 18 3.62 9.20 13.44
N LYS A 19 2.62 9.71 12.71
CA LYS A 19 1.97 9.01 11.60
C LYS A 19 2.44 9.57 10.26
N SER A 20 2.84 8.70 9.35
CA SER A 20 3.12 9.09 7.97
C SER A 20 1.82 9.57 7.31
N VAL A 21 1.78 10.84 6.89
CA VAL A 21 0.64 11.40 6.15
C VAL A 21 0.83 11.02 4.68
N VAL A 22 0.07 10.04 4.24
CA VAL A 22 -0.02 9.72 2.81
C VAL A 22 -1.17 10.53 2.22
N PRO A 23 -0.97 11.27 1.12
CA PRO A 23 -2.05 12.05 0.51
C PRO A 23 -3.12 11.13 -0.08
N ILE A 24 -4.37 11.32 0.39
CA ILE A 24 -5.57 10.59 -0.04
C ILE A 24 -6.52 11.57 -0.72
N ALA A 25 -7.07 11.20 -1.87
CA ALA A 25 -8.04 11.99 -2.61
C ALA A 25 -9.18 11.11 -3.15
N SER A 26 -10.34 11.70 -3.43
CA SER A 26 -11.43 10.98 -4.09
C SER A 26 -11.05 10.67 -5.55
N GLY A 27 -11.20 9.41 -5.95
CA GLY A 27 -10.99 8.97 -7.32
C GLY A 27 -12.04 9.49 -8.30
N ARG A 28 -13.15 10.06 -7.82
CA ARG A 28 -14.25 10.56 -8.67
C ARG A 28 -13.76 11.64 -9.63
N GLN A 29 -12.85 12.50 -9.18
CA GLN A 29 -12.36 13.62 -9.97
C GLN A 29 -11.17 13.26 -10.87
N ILE A 30 -10.47 12.16 -10.58
CA ILE A 30 -9.23 11.77 -11.27
C ILE A 30 -9.48 10.67 -12.30
N ILE A 31 -10.23 9.63 -11.93
CA ILE A 31 -10.45 8.43 -12.74
C ILE A 31 -11.94 8.05 -12.82
N GLN A 32 -12.85 8.95 -12.43
CA GLN A 32 -14.31 8.72 -12.41
C GLN A 32 -14.73 7.49 -11.60
N SER A 33 -13.91 7.07 -10.65
CA SER A 33 -14.18 5.92 -9.78
C SER A 33 -14.72 6.37 -8.42
N PRO A 34 -15.67 5.66 -7.80
CA PRO A 34 -16.15 5.97 -6.46
C PRO A 34 -15.12 5.66 -5.35
N THR A 35 -13.93 5.13 -5.69
CA THR A 35 -12.90 4.73 -4.74
C THR A 35 -12.07 5.93 -4.24
N TYR A 36 -11.50 5.81 -3.04
CA TYR A 36 -10.46 6.71 -2.57
C TYR A 36 -9.11 6.25 -3.10
N ILE A 37 -8.27 7.20 -3.52
CA ILE A 37 -6.96 6.94 -4.10
C ILE A 37 -5.90 7.50 -3.18
N VAL A 38 -4.89 6.69 -2.93
CA VAL A 38 -3.70 7.02 -2.17
C VAL A 38 -2.53 7.18 -3.13
N ARG A 39 -1.78 8.28 -3.02
CA ARG A 39 -0.52 8.44 -3.75
C ARG A 39 0.63 7.99 -2.85
N ALA A 40 1.17 6.80 -3.12
CA ALA A 40 2.23 6.18 -2.34
C ALA A 40 3.57 6.22 -3.08
N LYS A 41 4.66 6.32 -2.33
CA LYS A 41 6.03 6.16 -2.82
C LYS A 41 6.56 4.83 -2.30
N ILE A 42 6.90 3.91 -3.19
CA ILE A 42 7.29 2.53 -2.86
C ILE A 42 8.70 2.26 -3.39
N GLY A 43 9.51 1.57 -2.59
CA GLY A 43 10.88 1.19 -2.94
C GLY A 43 11.93 2.28 -2.72
N THR A 44 13.18 1.94 -2.98
CA THR A 44 14.33 2.84 -2.91
C THR A 44 15.20 2.67 -4.16
N PRO A 45 15.38 3.68 -5.02
CA PRO A 45 14.73 5.00 -5.00
C PRO A 45 13.19 4.91 -5.13
N PRO A 46 12.45 5.91 -4.61
CA PRO A 46 10.99 5.86 -4.50
C PRO A 46 10.29 5.92 -5.86
N GLN A 47 9.45 4.93 -6.14
CA GLN A 47 8.56 4.86 -7.30
C GLN A 47 7.14 5.30 -6.89
N THR A 48 6.56 6.27 -7.57
CA THR A 48 5.24 6.84 -7.19
C THR A 48 4.11 6.09 -7.89
N LEU A 49 3.15 5.59 -7.11
CA LEU A 49 2.01 4.81 -7.59
C LEU A 49 0.70 5.35 -6.99
N LEU A 50 -0.38 5.18 -7.74
CA LEU A 50 -1.75 5.48 -7.29
C LEU A 50 -2.43 4.16 -6.92
N LEU A 51 -2.89 4.06 -5.68
CA LEU A 51 -3.48 2.84 -5.12
C LEU A 51 -4.91 3.11 -4.69
N ALA A 52 -5.82 2.19 -4.97
CA ALA A 52 -7.15 2.23 -4.38
C ALA A 52 -7.06 1.89 -2.89
N MET A 53 -7.71 2.70 -2.06
CA MET A 53 -7.78 2.46 -0.62
C MET A 53 -8.85 1.40 -0.34
N ASP A 54 -8.41 0.22 0.06
CA ASP A 54 -9.26 -0.85 0.55
C ASP A 54 -9.00 -1.05 2.05
N THR A 55 -10.02 -0.85 2.88
CA THR A 55 -9.93 -1.02 4.33
C THR A 55 -10.28 -2.43 4.79
N SER A 56 -10.64 -3.33 3.86
CA SER A 56 -11.06 -4.70 4.18
C SER A 56 -9.90 -5.68 4.34
N ASN A 57 -8.67 -5.29 3.97
CA ASN A 57 -7.49 -6.13 3.99
C ASN A 57 -6.26 -5.36 4.53
N ASP A 58 -5.38 -6.05 5.25
CA ASP A 58 -4.09 -5.54 5.73
C ASP A 58 -2.98 -5.58 4.65
N ALA A 59 -3.32 -5.99 3.43
CA ALA A 59 -2.43 -6.12 2.30
C ALA A 59 -2.88 -5.32 1.07
N ALA A 60 -1.94 -4.65 0.42
CA ALA A 60 -2.16 -3.96 -0.85
C ALA A 60 -1.49 -4.70 -2.02
N TRP A 61 -2.12 -4.65 -3.19
CA TRP A 61 -1.62 -5.27 -4.42
C TRP A 61 -1.27 -4.19 -5.44
N ILE A 62 -0.05 -4.24 -5.96
CA ILE A 62 0.42 -3.29 -6.99
C ILE A 62 0.85 -4.05 -8.25
N PRO A 63 0.50 -3.57 -9.45
CA PRO A 63 0.92 -4.22 -10.69
C PRO A 63 2.44 -4.01 -10.89
N CYS A 64 3.14 -5.05 -11.32
CA CYS A 64 4.57 -4.97 -11.62
C CYS A 64 4.91 -5.13 -13.12
N THR A 65 6.15 -4.83 -13.48
CA THR A 65 6.68 -4.84 -14.85
C THR A 65 6.53 -6.18 -15.60
N ALA A 66 6.27 -7.28 -14.89
CA ALA A 66 6.02 -8.59 -15.48
C ALA A 66 4.55 -8.85 -15.85
N CYS A 67 3.65 -7.88 -15.64
CA CYS A 67 2.23 -8.06 -15.98
C CYS A 67 1.93 -7.78 -17.46
N ASP A 68 1.56 -8.83 -18.19
CA ASP A 68 1.02 -8.72 -19.54
C ASP A 68 -0.41 -8.15 -19.53
N GLY A 69 -0.59 -6.96 -20.12
CA GLY A 69 -1.90 -6.29 -20.23
C GLY A 69 -2.28 -5.38 -19.05
N CYS A 70 -1.36 -5.09 -18.12
CA CYS A 70 -1.59 -4.12 -17.05
C CYS A 70 -1.47 -2.66 -17.54
N ALA A 71 -2.01 -1.73 -16.75
CA ALA A 71 -1.97 -0.29 -16.99
C ALA A 71 -0.52 0.28 -17.05
N SER A 72 -0.39 1.50 -17.57
CA SER A 72 0.90 2.16 -17.86
C SER A 72 1.77 2.48 -16.64
N THR A 73 1.21 2.51 -15.43
CA THR A 73 1.97 2.75 -14.19
C THR A 73 2.20 1.46 -13.44
N LEU A 74 3.44 0.95 -13.52
CA LEU A 74 3.87 -0.30 -12.92
C LEU A 74 4.99 -0.06 -11.91
N PHE A 75 5.03 -0.88 -10.88
CA PHE A 75 6.20 -1.00 -10.02
C PHE A 75 7.28 -1.81 -10.73
N ALA A 76 8.53 -1.34 -10.69
CA ALA A 76 9.71 -2.02 -11.23
C ALA A 76 10.55 -2.59 -10.08
N PRO A 77 10.37 -3.87 -9.69
CA PRO A 77 11.12 -4.50 -8.61
C PRO A 77 12.64 -4.41 -8.82
N GLU A 78 13.10 -4.57 -10.05
CA GLU A 78 14.50 -4.51 -10.45
C GLU A 78 15.16 -3.14 -10.22
N LYS A 79 14.35 -2.07 -10.09
CA LYS A 79 14.84 -0.70 -9.84
C LYS A 79 14.81 -0.30 -8.36
N SER A 80 14.43 -1.21 -7.45
CA SER A 80 14.32 -0.92 -6.01
C SER A 80 15.30 -1.75 -5.20
N THR A 81 16.25 -1.10 -4.52
CA THR A 81 17.22 -1.75 -3.63
C THR A 81 16.62 -2.30 -2.33
N THR A 82 15.44 -1.80 -1.93
CA THR A 82 14.69 -2.31 -0.79
C THR A 82 13.68 -3.40 -1.17
N PHE A 83 13.56 -3.75 -2.45
CA PHE A 83 12.71 -4.86 -2.87
C PHE A 83 13.37 -6.19 -2.46
N LYS A 84 12.59 -7.09 -1.86
CA LYS A 84 13.03 -8.43 -1.49
C LYS A 84 11.90 -9.41 -1.73
N ASN A 85 12.19 -10.49 -2.45
CA ASN A 85 11.19 -11.52 -2.65
C ASN A 85 10.90 -12.28 -1.33
N VAL A 86 9.65 -12.66 -1.12
CA VAL A 86 9.20 -13.41 0.05
C VAL A 86 8.87 -14.82 -0.42
N SER A 87 9.37 -15.84 0.31
CA SER A 87 9.05 -17.22 -0.02
C SER A 87 7.61 -17.56 0.38
N CYS A 88 6.95 -18.46 -0.36
CA CYS A 88 5.59 -18.89 -0.02
C CYS A 88 5.48 -19.63 1.34
N ALA A 89 6.62 -20.05 1.91
CA ALA A 89 6.68 -20.63 3.24
C ALA A 89 6.61 -19.57 4.37
N ALA A 90 6.76 -18.28 4.03
CA ALA A 90 6.72 -17.21 5.00
C ALA A 90 5.32 -17.09 5.64
N PRO A 91 5.22 -16.78 6.96
CA PRO A 91 3.95 -16.58 7.65
C PRO A 91 2.99 -15.62 6.93
N GLU A 92 3.56 -14.59 6.32
CA GLU A 92 2.89 -13.54 5.55
C GLU A 92 2.14 -14.11 4.34
N CYS A 93 2.70 -15.14 3.69
CA CYS A 93 2.08 -15.77 2.52
C CYS A 93 0.88 -16.68 2.89
N LYS A 94 0.75 -17.09 4.16
CA LYS A 94 -0.41 -17.88 4.61
C LYS A 94 -1.71 -17.10 4.60
N GLN A 95 -1.64 -15.77 4.59
CA GLN A 95 -2.81 -14.89 4.52
C GLN A 95 -3.30 -14.72 3.07
N VAL A 96 -2.50 -15.11 2.08
CA VAL A 96 -2.88 -15.07 0.66
C VAL A 96 -3.67 -16.34 0.36
N PHE A 97 -4.97 -16.19 0.08
CA PHE A 97 -5.79 -17.30 -0.38
C PHE A 97 -5.17 -17.92 -1.63
N THR A 98 -4.79 -19.20 -1.53
CA THR A 98 -4.26 -20.05 -2.60
C THR A 98 -5.34 -20.40 -3.63
N SER A 99 -5.95 -19.39 -4.25
CA SER A 99 -6.86 -19.55 -5.39
C SER A 99 -6.65 -18.46 -6.44
N LEU A 100 -5.39 -18.18 -6.75
CA LEU A 100 -5.01 -17.55 -8.01
C LEU A 100 -4.12 -18.52 -8.78
N THR A 101 -4.75 -19.55 -9.36
CA THR A 101 -4.16 -20.40 -10.41
C THR A 101 -3.99 -19.65 -11.74
N LYS A 102 -3.82 -18.33 -11.67
CA LYS A 102 -3.53 -17.47 -12.80
C LYS A 102 -2.47 -16.49 -12.32
N THR A 103 -1.28 -16.62 -12.90
CA THR A 103 -0.09 -15.78 -12.69
C THR A 103 -0.46 -14.31 -12.86
N HIS A 104 -0.95 -13.72 -11.78
CA HIS A 104 -1.32 -12.34 -11.70
C HIS A 104 -0.17 -11.67 -10.97
N PHE A 105 0.73 -11.07 -11.76
CA PHE A 105 1.96 -10.39 -11.37
C PHE A 105 1.67 -9.14 -10.51
N PHE A 106 1.13 -9.37 -9.32
CA PHE A 106 0.89 -8.34 -8.32
C PHE A 106 1.88 -8.51 -7.18
N VAL A 107 2.34 -7.37 -6.68
CA VAL A 107 3.19 -7.34 -5.52
C VAL A 107 2.36 -7.03 -4.28
N MET A 108 2.41 -7.93 -3.29
CA MET A 108 1.75 -7.76 -1.99
C MET A 108 2.58 -6.85 -1.09
N VAL A 109 1.96 -5.83 -0.51
CA VAL A 109 2.59 -4.84 0.35
C VAL A 109 1.92 -4.88 1.73
N PHE A 110 2.67 -5.21 2.79
CA PHE A 110 2.20 -5.17 4.17
C PHE A 110 2.35 -3.77 4.79
N VAL A 111 1.30 -3.28 5.45
CA VAL A 111 1.23 -1.92 6.02
C VAL A 111 1.51 -1.90 7.55
N THR A 112 2.09 -2.96 8.11
CA THR A 112 2.35 -3.05 9.55
C THR A 112 3.64 -2.33 9.97
N ARG A 113 3.42 -1.10 10.47
CA ARG A 113 4.25 -0.23 11.31
C ARG A 113 5.68 0.15 10.89
N TYR A 114 6.46 -0.65 10.17
CA TYR A 114 7.73 -0.25 9.58
C TYR A 114 8.08 -1.21 8.44
N ILE A 115 8.36 -0.67 7.25
CA ILE A 115 8.96 -1.36 6.08
C ILE A 115 8.01 -2.27 5.28
N PHE A 116 7.82 -1.86 4.03
CA PHE A 116 7.05 -2.54 3.00
C PHE A 116 7.77 -3.82 2.55
N ILE A 117 7.28 -4.98 2.99
CA ILE A 117 7.68 -6.28 2.44
C ILE A 117 6.87 -6.48 1.15
N LEU A 118 7.57 -6.60 0.02
CA LEU A 118 7.00 -6.70 -1.33
C LEU A 118 7.18 -8.13 -1.87
N ALA A 119 6.13 -8.95 -1.86
CA ALA A 119 6.19 -10.31 -2.44
C ALA A 119 5.75 -10.29 -3.90
N CYS A 120 6.57 -10.78 -4.84
CA CYS A 120 6.15 -11.04 -6.22
C CYS A 120 5.78 -12.53 -6.32
N ILE A 121 4.52 -12.83 -6.59
CA ILE A 121 4.02 -14.19 -6.86
C ILE A 121 3.73 -14.31 -8.35
#